data_AF-A0A822IIX1-F1
#
_entry.id   AF-A0A822IIX1-F1
#
_cell.length_a   1.000
_cell.length_b   1.000
_cell.length_c   1.000
_cell.angle_alpha   90.00
_cell.angle_beta   90.00
_cell.angle_gamma   90.00
#
_symmetry.space_group_name_H-M   'P 1'
#
loop_
_entity.id
_entity.type
_entity.pdbx_description
1 polymer ?
#
loop_
_entity_poly.entity_id
_entity_poly.type
_entity_poly.pdbx_seq_one_letter_code
_entity_poly.pdbx_strand_id
1 'polypeptide(L)'
;MPFHFVKPSLVVKQAEARSNGKALEISKYLIKLKLESEGMKEYIPRIDKAEDFKQVLSIEAISAKQYYKKWEFSKEWQWTGRHGKASSNKNSVDPINSMLNLGYGLLARRMSEILLSRGFELSIGFMHQNETQKSYWNMLSYDVLEPFRVWIDLKVLEMISKLTIKPTDFTYTDDKMSLIFKDKAFDVALEEFMRVLNPLEHKSLPMIREIEDML
;
A
#
# COMPACT_ATOMS: atom_id res chain seq x y z
N MET A 1 -0.54 -45.44 14.04
CA MET A 1 0.72 -44.67 13.96
C MET A 1 0.38 -43.19 14.14
N PRO A 2 1.22 -42.43 14.84
CA PRO A 2 0.81 -41.21 15.56
C PRO A 2 0.60 -40.01 14.63
N PHE A 3 -0.49 -39.28 14.86
CA PHE A 3 -0.76 -37.95 14.30
C PHE A 3 0.45 -37.03 14.51
N HIS A 4 1.08 -36.58 13.43
CA HIS A 4 2.14 -35.56 13.45
C HIS A 4 1.75 -34.39 12.53
N PHE A 5 0.71 -33.64 12.90
CA PHE A 5 0.61 -32.24 12.50
C PHE A 5 1.17 -31.40 13.66
N VAL A 6 2.49 -31.34 13.78
CA VAL A 6 3.16 -30.73 14.95
C VAL A 6 3.18 -29.19 14.87
N LYS A 7 2.78 -28.58 13.75
CA LYS A 7 2.51 -27.13 13.66
C LYS A 7 1.31 -26.87 12.75
N PRO A 8 0.34 -26.02 13.15
CA PRO A 8 -0.68 -25.54 12.23
C PRO A 8 -0.02 -24.81 11.06
N SER A 9 -0.52 -25.03 9.84
CA SER A 9 -0.03 -24.32 8.65
C SER A 9 -0.19 -22.82 8.84
N LEU A 10 0.70 -22.02 8.25
CA LEU A 10 0.65 -20.56 8.34
C LEU A 10 -0.72 -20.01 7.92
N VAL A 11 -1.33 -20.62 6.90
CA VAL A 11 -2.68 -20.30 6.41
C VAL A 11 -3.75 -20.49 7.49
N VAL A 12 -3.68 -21.57 8.27
CA VAL A 12 -4.62 -21.81 9.39
C VAL A 12 -4.45 -20.73 10.45
N LYS A 13 -3.21 -20.39 10.80
CA LYS A 13 -2.93 -19.31 11.76
C LYS A 13 -3.46 -17.95 11.28
N GLN A 14 -3.29 -17.63 9.99
CA GLN A 14 -3.87 -16.41 9.40
C GLN A 14 -5.39 -16.38 9.51
N ALA A 15 -6.06 -17.53 9.26
CA ALA A 15 -7.50 -17.64 9.39
C ALA A 15 -7.95 -17.47 10.86
N GLU A 16 -7.27 -18.14 11.80
CA GLU A 16 -7.55 -18.04 13.24
C GLU A 16 -7.35 -16.61 13.77
N ALA A 17 -6.37 -15.87 13.24
CA ALA A 17 -6.09 -14.49 13.62
C ALA A 17 -7.30 -13.55 13.43
N ARG A 18 -8.19 -13.86 12.49
CA ARG A 18 -9.42 -13.09 12.25
C ARG A 18 -10.45 -13.25 13.37
N SER A 19 -10.40 -14.35 14.11
CA SER A 19 -11.39 -14.69 15.14
C SER A 19 -10.90 -14.49 16.57
N ASN A 20 -9.59 -14.42 16.79
CA ASN A 20 -8.99 -14.36 18.14
C ASN A 20 -8.42 -12.97 18.51
N GLY A 21 -8.70 -11.93 17.71
CA GLY A 21 -8.25 -10.55 17.97
C GLY A 21 -6.84 -10.22 17.43
N LYS A 22 -6.01 -11.20 17.09
CA LYS A 22 -4.65 -10.97 16.60
C LYS A 22 -4.60 -10.18 15.29
N ALA A 23 -5.60 -10.33 14.41
CA ALA A 23 -5.68 -9.53 13.20
C ALA A 23 -5.72 -8.02 13.51
N LEU A 24 -6.39 -7.59 14.58
CA LEU A 24 -6.41 -6.19 14.99
C LEU A 24 -5.03 -5.74 15.50
N GLU A 25 -4.34 -6.57 16.27
CA GLU A 25 -2.99 -6.28 16.77
C GLU A 25 -1.98 -6.12 15.63
N ILE A 26 -1.99 -7.04 14.67
CA ILE A 26 -1.14 -6.99 13.47
C ILE A 26 -1.47 -5.74 12.65
N SER A 27 -2.76 -5.40 12.52
CA SER A 27 -3.20 -4.20 11.82
C SER A 27 -2.69 -2.92 12.49
N LYS A 28 -2.79 -2.82 13.81
CA LYS A 28 -2.20 -1.71 14.57
C LYS A 28 -0.70 -1.64 14.37
N TYR A 29 0.00 -2.78 14.39
CA TYR A 29 1.44 -2.84 14.15
C TYR A 29 1.81 -2.29 12.77
N LEU A 30 1.16 -2.76 11.71
CA LEU A 30 1.37 -2.29 10.33
C LEU A 30 1.09 -0.80 10.18
N ILE A 31 -0.02 -0.29 10.73
CA ILE A 31 -0.34 1.13 10.67
C ILE A 31 0.63 1.98 11.49
N LYS A 32 1.13 1.49 12.64
CA LYS A 32 2.18 2.21 13.37
C LYS A 32 3.45 2.34 12.54
N LEU A 33 3.91 1.27 11.88
CA LEU A 33 5.06 1.34 10.98
C LEU A 33 4.82 2.31 9.81
N LYS A 34 3.62 2.32 9.24
CA LYS A 34 3.22 3.31 8.23
C LYS A 34 3.37 4.73 8.76
N LEU A 35 2.76 5.04 9.91
CA LEU A 35 2.84 6.35 10.53
C LEU A 35 4.29 6.77 10.81
N GLU A 36 5.14 5.84 11.23
CA GLU A 36 6.57 6.12 11.39
C GLU A 36 7.25 6.47 10.07
N SER A 37 6.96 5.69 9.02
CA SER A 37 7.54 5.87 7.69
C SER A 37 7.11 7.18 7.02
N GLU A 38 5.88 7.63 7.26
CA GLU A 38 5.30 8.88 6.74
C GLU A 38 5.62 10.11 7.61
N GLY A 39 6.27 9.92 8.75
CA GLY A 39 6.57 10.99 9.71
C GLY A 39 5.33 11.54 10.41
N MET A 40 4.37 10.67 10.73
CA MET A 40 3.06 10.94 11.37
C MET A 40 2.93 10.28 12.76
N LYS A 41 4.04 10.25 13.51
CA LYS A 41 4.15 9.53 14.79
C LYS A 41 3.20 10.06 15.86
N GLU A 42 2.75 11.31 15.75
CA GLU A 42 1.78 11.92 16.66
C GLU A 42 0.42 11.20 16.71
N TYR A 43 0.10 10.38 15.70
CA TYR A 43 -1.12 9.57 15.65
C TYR A 43 -0.97 8.21 16.35
N ILE A 44 0.24 7.74 16.64
CA ILE A 44 0.51 6.42 17.24
C ILE A 44 -0.25 6.22 18.57
N PRO A 45 -0.27 7.18 19.52
CA PRO A 45 -1.00 7.01 20.78
C PRO A 45 -2.51 6.80 20.60
N ARG A 46 -3.08 7.26 19.47
CA ARG A 46 -4.49 7.02 19.13
C ARG A 46 -4.70 5.62 18.58
N ILE A 47 -3.74 5.07 17.83
CA ILE A 47 -3.76 3.69 17.32
C ILE A 47 -3.68 2.69 18.48
N ASP A 48 -2.83 2.95 19.49
CA ASP A 48 -2.71 2.06 20.64
C ASP A 48 -4.05 1.91 21.38
N LYS A 49 -4.78 3.02 21.54
CA LYS A 49 -6.11 3.09 22.18
C LYS A 49 -7.27 2.60 21.31
N ALA A 50 -7.06 2.35 20.02
CA ALA A 50 -8.15 1.95 19.12
C ALA A 50 -8.68 0.56 19.49
N GLU A 51 -9.99 0.38 19.62
CA GLU A 51 -10.57 -0.90 20.06
C GLU A 51 -11.01 -1.80 18.90
N ASP A 52 -11.13 -1.23 17.70
CA ASP A 52 -11.66 -1.92 16.52
C ASP A 52 -11.00 -1.41 15.22
N PHE A 53 -11.22 -2.15 14.13
CA PHE A 53 -10.69 -1.81 12.80
C PHE A 53 -11.19 -0.46 12.29
N LYS A 54 -12.44 -0.08 12.60
CA LYS A 54 -13.02 1.19 12.13
C LYS A 54 -12.28 2.38 12.75
N GLN A 55 -11.90 2.29 14.02
CA GLN A 55 -11.09 3.30 14.68
C GLN A 55 -9.68 3.38 14.08
N VAL A 56 -9.02 2.24 13.85
CA VAL A 56 -7.70 2.18 13.20
C VAL A 56 -7.74 2.84 11.82
N LEU A 57 -8.70 2.45 10.97
CA LEU A 57 -8.88 3.00 9.62
C LEU A 57 -9.25 4.49 9.64
N SER A 58 -10.05 4.93 10.61
CA SER A 58 -10.38 6.36 10.75
C SER A 58 -9.15 7.20 11.09
N ILE A 59 -8.28 6.71 11.97
CA ILE A 59 -7.04 7.40 12.33
C ILE A 59 -6.07 7.41 11.14
N GLU A 60 -5.92 6.28 10.45
CA GLU A 60 -5.14 6.15 9.22
C GLU A 60 -5.60 7.18 8.17
N ALA A 61 -6.89 7.26 7.88
CA ALA A 61 -7.43 8.18 6.90
C ALA A 61 -7.17 9.66 7.25
N ILE A 62 -7.26 10.02 8.54
CA ILE A 62 -6.95 11.37 9.02
C ILE A 62 -5.45 11.66 8.81
N SER A 63 -4.57 10.74 9.19
CA SER A 63 -3.12 10.90 9.06
C SER A 63 -2.68 11.00 7.60
N ALA A 64 -3.22 10.15 6.72
CA ALA A 64 -2.96 10.16 5.28
C ALA A 64 -3.41 11.49 4.65
N LYS A 65 -4.55 12.04 5.08
CA LYS A 65 -4.99 13.37 4.62
C LYS A 65 -4.00 14.47 5.02
N GLN A 66 -3.46 14.44 6.25
CA GLN A 66 -2.42 15.39 6.66
C GLN A 66 -1.11 15.17 5.91
N TYR A 67 -0.79 13.93 5.54
CA TYR A 67 0.41 13.58 4.79
C TYR A 67 0.39 14.22 3.40
N TYR A 68 -0.66 13.95 2.62
CA TYR A 68 -0.79 14.51 1.26
C TYR A 68 -1.09 16.01 1.25
N LYS A 69 -1.60 16.58 2.35
CA LYS A 69 -1.76 18.04 2.47
C LYS A 69 -0.42 18.78 2.41
N LYS A 70 0.70 18.13 2.75
CA LYS A 70 2.05 18.70 2.65
C LYS A 70 2.55 18.79 1.21
N TRP A 71 1.87 18.18 0.25
CA TRP A 71 2.30 18.13 -1.14
C TRP A 71 1.77 19.33 -1.91
N GLU A 72 2.68 20.09 -2.51
CA GLU A 72 2.38 21.26 -3.34
C GLU A 72 3.07 21.12 -4.69
N PHE A 73 2.32 21.34 -5.76
CA PHE A 73 2.79 21.23 -7.14
C PHE A 73 2.32 22.42 -7.97
N SER A 74 2.98 22.68 -9.11
CA SER A 74 2.49 23.67 -10.06
C SER A 74 1.10 23.28 -10.59
N LYS A 75 0.33 24.28 -11.04
CA LYS A 75 -1.05 24.09 -11.55
C LYS A 75 -1.13 23.11 -12.71
N GLU A 76 -0.05 22.94 -13.46
CA GLU A 76 0.05 22.01 -14.60
C GLU A 76 -0.14 20.55 -14.19
N TRP A 77 0.21 20.20 -12.95
CA TRP A 77 0.02 18.85 -12.41
C TRP A 77 -1.42 18.57 -12.00
N GLN A 78 -2.28 19.60 -11.89
CA GLN A 78 -3.71 19.45 -11.52
C GLN A 78 -3.96 18.64 -10.23
N TRP A 79 -2.98 18.62 -9.31
CA TRP A 79 -3.06 17.88 -8.05
C TRP A 79 -4.06 18.53 -7.09
N THR A 80 -5.05 17.75 -6.66
CA THR A 80 -6.03 18.16 -5.63
C THR A 80 -5.97 17.28 -4.38
N GLY A 81 -5.07 16.30 -4.36
CA GLY A 81 -4.89 15.34 -3.28
C GLY A 81 -4.89 13.90 -3.78
N ARG A 82 -4.70 12.96 -2.86
CA ARG A 82 -4.80 11.52 -3.14
C ARG A 82 -6.28 11.12 -3.20
N HIS A 83 -6.69 10.51 -4.30
CA HIS A 83 -8.03 9.93 -4.46
C HIS A 83 -7.91 8.45 -4.78
N GLY A 84 -8.68 7.61 -4.08
CA GLY A 84 -8.74 6.17 -4.38
C GLY A 84 -9.58 5.88 -5.63
N LYS A 85 -9.41 4.68 -6.22
CA LYS A 85 -10.22 4.20 -7.37
C LYS A 85 -11.73 4.18 -7.10
N ALA A 86 -12.14 4.16 -5.83
CA ALA A 86 -13.54 4.16 -5.39
C ALA A 86 -14.14 5.57 -5.22
N SER A 87 -13.35 6.63 -5.35
CA SER A 87 -13.90 7.99 -5.40
C SER A 87 -14.75 8.11 -6.67
N SER A 88 -15.98 8.58 -6.54
CA SER A 88 -16.97 8.75 -7.61
C SER A 88 -16.50 9.64 -8.78
N ASN A 89 -15.35 10.30 -8.64
CA ASN A 89 -14.68 11.01 -9.71
C ASN A 89 -13.76 10.09 -10.53
N LYS A 90 -14.37 9.15 -11.27
CA LYS A 90 -13.68 8.38 -12.32
C LYS A 90 -13.05 9.25 -13.42
N ASN A 91 -13.24 10.57 -13.39
CA ASN A 91 -12.81 11.52 -14.40
C ASN A 91 -11.72 12.51 -13.89
N SER A 92 -11.16 12.31 -12.70
CA SER A 92 -10.14 13.20 -12.12
C SER A 92 -8.83 12.47 -11.88
N VAL A 93 -8.29 11.86 -12.94
CA VAL A 93 -6.98 11.21 -12.89
C VAL A 93 -5.94 12.24 -13.30
N ASP A 94 -5.34 12.91 -12.33
CA ASP A 94 -4.18 13.76 -12.58
C ASP A 94 -2.90 12.92 -12.80
N PRO A 95 -1.85 13.48 -13.41
CA PRO A 95 -0.58 12.78 -13.63
C PRO A 95 0.02 12.16 -12.36
N ILE A 96 -0.08 12.83 -11.21
CA ILE A 96 0.54 12.37 -9.97
C ILE A 96 -0.20 11.15 -9.43
N ASN A 97 -1.53 11.19 -9.38
CA ASN A 97 -2.33 10.02 -9.02
C ASN A 97 -2.11 8.84 -9.98
N SER A 98 -1.84 9.11 -11.27
CA SER A 98 -1.46 8.08 -12.24
C SER A 98 -0.13 7.41 -11.88
N MET A 99 0.89 8.21 -11.56
CA MET A 99 2.20 7.72 -11.11
C MET A 99 2.09 6.90 -9.82
N LEU A 100 1.36 7.41 -8.83
CA LEU A 100 1.13 6.72 -7.55
C LEU A 100 0.40 5.39 -7.76
N ASN A 101 -0.63 5.36 -8.60
CA ASN A 101 -1.37 4.13 -8.89
C ASN A 101 -0.49 3.07 -9.55
N LEU A 102 0.36 3.47 -10.50
CA LEU A 102 1.34 2.55 -11.12
C LEU A 102 2.33 2.02 -10.08
N GLY A 103 2.98 2.91 -9.34
CA GLY A 103 3.99 2.54 -8.35
C GLY A 103 3.44 1.65 -7.23
N TYR A 104 2.26 1.96 -6.69
CA TYR A 104 1.60 1.10 -5.70
C TYR A 104 1.17 -0.24 -6.27
N GLY A 105 0.76 -0.31 -7.55
CA GLY A 105 0.48 -1.57 -8.22
C GLY A 105 1.72 -2.47 -8.31
N LEU A 106 2.87 -1.89 -8.67
CA LEU A 106 4.15 -2.58 -8.71
C LEU A 106 4.61 -3.03 -7.32
N LEU A 107 4.48 -2.15 -6.31
CA LEU A 107 4.78 -2.47 -4.92
C LEU A 107 3.91 -3.63 -4.42
N ALA A 108 2.59 -3.59 -4.66
CA ALA A 108 1.67 -4.65 -4.28
C ALA A 108 2.03 -5.98 -4.95
N ARG A 109 2.41 -5.97 -6.24
CA ARG A 109 2.87 -7.16 -6.95
C ARG A 109 4.12 -7.75 -6.31
N ARG A 110 5.15 -6.93 -6.09
CA ARG A 110 6.41 -7.40 -5.49
C ARG A 110 6.20 -7.91 -4.06
N MET A 111 5.38 -7.24 -3.27
CA MET A 111 5.01 -7.70 -1.93
C MET A 111 4.26 -9.04 -1.96
N SER A 112 3.36 -9.23 -2.93
CA SER A 112 2.64 -10.49 -3.14
C SER A 112 3.60 -11.65 -3.42
N GLU A 113 4.59 -11.44 -4.29
CA GLU A 113 5.63 -12.43 -4.58
C GLU A 113 6.42 -12.82 -3.32
N ILE A 114 6.82 -11.83 -2.52
CA ILE A 114 7.55 -12.06 -1.26
C ILE A 114 6.68 -12.85 -0.28
N LEU A 115 5.44 -12.44 -0.04
CA LEU A 115 4.52 -13.12 0.89
C LEU A 115 4.24 -14.57 0.48
N LEU A 116 4.00 -14.82 -0.81
CA LEU A 116 3.81 -16.17 -1.34
C LEU A 116 5.06 -17.04 -1.13
N SER A 117 6.25 -16.50 -1.38
CA SER A 117 7.52 -17.21 -1.15
C SER A 117 7.72 -17.59 0.33
N ARG A 118 7.06 -16.87 1.24
CA ARG A 118 7.09 -17.11 2.69
C ARG A 118 5.96 -18.02 3.18
N GLY A 119 5.05 -18.43 2.29
CA GLY A 119 3.96 -19.36 2.59
C GLY A 119 2.68 -18.70 3.11
N PHE A 120 2.55 -17.38 2.99
CA PHE A 120 1.31 -16.68 3.33
C PHE A 120 0.24 -16.86 2.24
N GLU A 121 -1.01 -16.94 2.66
CA GLU A 121 -2.19 -16.89 1.79
C GLU A 121 -2.63 -15.43 1.60
N LEU A 122 -2.59 -14.94 0.35
CA LEU A 122 -2.83 -13.54 0.02
C LEU A 122 -4.29 -13.11 0.17
N SER A 123 -5.23 -14.06 0.02
CA SER A 123 -6.66 -13.82 0.21
C SER A 123 -7.07 -13.67 1.68
N ILE A 124 -6.14 -13.89 2.62
CA ILE A 124 -6.38 -13.73 4.05
C ILE A 124 -5.64 -12.48 4.57
N GLY A 125 -6.22 -11.30 4.32
CA GLY A 125 -5.82 -10.04 4.95
C GLY A 125 -6.27 -9.93 6.42
N PHE A 126 -5.57 -9.07 7.17
CA PHE A 126 -5.83 -8.68 8.55
C PHE A 126 -6.77 -7.47 8.66
N MET A 127 -6.56 -6.39 7.88
CA MET A 127 -7.45 -5.22 7.87
C MET A 127 -8.53 -5.36 6.80
N HIS A 128 -8.11 -5.73 5.59
CA HIS A 128 -9.00 -5.91 4.45
C HIS A 128 -9.69 -7.29 4.54
N GLN A 129 -10.73 -7.41 5.38
CA GLN A 129 -11.46 -8.67 5.60
C GLN A 129 -12.77 -8.78 4.80
N ASN A 130 -13.38 -7.65 4.40
CA ASN A 130 -14.74 -7.59 3.86
C ASN A 130 -14.85 -6.81 2.54
N GLU A 131 -13.81 -6.81 1.69
CA GLU A 131 -13.94 -6.17 0.38
C GLU A 131 -14.89 -6.99 -0.53
N THR A 132 -15.99 -6.34 -0.91
CA THR A 132 -16.96 -6.86 -1.86
C THR A 132 -16.32 -7.01 -3.25
N GLN A 133 -16.06 -8.26 -3.62
CA GLN A 133 -15.94 -8.82 -4.98
C GLN A 133 -14.80 -8.37 -5.92
N LYS A 134 -14.03 -7.29 -5.67
CA LYS A 134 -13.01 -6.82 -6.65
C LYS A 134 -11.53 -7.00 -6.31
N SER A 135 -11.13 -7.19 -5.04
CA SER A 135 -9.71 -7.35 -4.65
C SER A 135 -9.48 -8.50 -3.66
N TYR A 136 -10.39 -9.48 -3.62
CA TYR A 136 -10.35 -10.58 -2.64
C TYR A 136 -9.05 -11.39 -2.65
N TRP A 137 -8.34 -11.47 -3.78
CA TRP A 137 -7.17 -12.37 -3.90
C TRP A 137 -5.86 -11.79 -3.38
N ASN A 138 -5.75 -10.49 -3.07
CA ASN A 138 -4.49 -9.86 -2.65
C ASN A 138 -4.62 -8.91 -1.44
N MET A 139 -5.61 -9.15 -0.59
CA MET A 139 -5.91 -8.34 0.59
C MET A 139 -4.72 -8.22 1.54
N LEU A 140 -4.02 -9.34 1.81
CA LEU A 140 -2.84 -9.33 2.67
C LEU A 140 -1.73 -8.45 2.12
N SER A 141 -1.50 -8.47 0.80
CA SER A 141 -0.47 -7.65 0.17
C SER A 141 -0.73 -6.16 0.40
N TYR A 142 -2.00 -5.74 0.37
CA TYR A 142 -2.39 -4.36 0.65
C TYR A 142 -2.24 -3.98 2.13
N ASP A 143 -2.45 -4.92 3.05
CA ASP A 143 -2.13 -4.67 4.47
C ASP A 143 -0.63 -4.46 4.69
N VAL A 144 0.18 -5.38 4.14
CA VAL A 144 1.61 -5.48 4.42
C VAL A 144 2.43 -4.39 3.68
N LEU A 145 1.92 -3.87 2.56
CA LEU A 145 2.61 -2.81 1.81
C LEU A 145 2.52 -1.43 2.45
N GLU A 146 1.60 -1.21 3.41
CA GLU A 146 1.31 0.11 3.97
C GLU A 146 2.57 0.87 4.43
N PRO A 147 3.53 0.26 5.17
CA PRO A 147 4.77 0.93 5.59
C PRO A 147 5.73 1.27 4.45
N PHE A 148 5.55 0.68 3.26
CA PHE A 148 6.41 0.86 2.10
C PHE A 148 5.85 1.83 1.07
N ARG A 149 4.61 2.31 1.24
CA ARG A 149 4.00 3.29 0.31
C ARG A 149 4.84 4.55 0.19
N VAL A 150 5.48 4.98 1.28
CA VAL A 150 6.36 6.16 1.28
C VAL A 150 7.53 6.03 0.29
N TRP A 151 7.96 4.82 -0.08
CA TRP A 151 9.02 4.63 -1.08
C TRP A 151 8.57 5.07 -2.48
N ILE A 152 7.34 4.72 -2.84
CA ILE A 152 6.73 5.14 -4.11
C ILE A 152 6.49 6.65 -4.08
N ASP A 153 5.99 7.16 -2.97
CA ASP A 153 5.70 8.58 -2.77
C ASP A 153 6.94 9.44 -2.96
N LEU A 154 8.04 9.11 -2.27
CA LEU A 154 9.31 9.80 -2.40
C LEU A 154 9.87 9.68 -3.82
N LYS A 155 9.71 8.53 -4.48
CA LYS A 155 10.16 8.36 -5.86
C LYS A 155 9.36 9.21 -6.84
N VAL A 156 8.05 9.34 -6.65
CA VAL A 156 7.20 10.25 -7.44
C VAL A 156 7.66 11.70 -7.27
N LEU A 157 7.84 12.14 -6.02
CA LEU A 157 8.35 13.48 -5.72
C LEU A 157 9.73 13.73 -6.35
N GLU A 158 10.61 12.74 -6.30
CA GLU A 158 11.94 12.80 -6.93
C GLU A 158 11.86 12.94 -8.45
N MET A 159 11.07 12.12 -9.14
CA MET A 159 10.91 12.18 -10.60
C MET A 159 10.34 13.52 -11.06
N ILE A 160 9.40 14.09 -10.29
CA ILE A 160 8.84 15.42 -10.54
C ILE A 160 9.90 16.50 -10.32
N SER A 161 10.61 16.46 -9.19
CA SER A 161 11.64 17.45 -8.83
C SER A 161 12.79 17.48 -9.84
N LYS A 162 13.19 16.32 -10.38
CA LYS A 162 14.23 16.18 -11.39
C LYS A 162 13.75 16.42 -12.82
N LEU A 163 12.45 16.70 -13.01
CA LEU A 163 11.82 16.84 -14.33
C LEU A 163 12.01 15.61 -15.22
N THR A 164 12.23 14.43 -14.61
CA THR A 164 12.34 13.13 -15.29
C THR A 164 11.01 12.75 -15.93
N ILE A 165 9.92 13.08 -15.24
CA ILE A 165 8.55 12.97 -15.72
C ILE A 165 7.90 14.34 -15.62
N LYS A 166 7.18 14.75 -16.66
CA LYS A 166 6.52 16.06 -16.79
C LYS A 166 5.01 15.88 -16.99
N PRO A 167 4.18 16.91 -16.74
CA PRO A 167 2.75 16.83 -17.02
C PRO A 167 2.45 16.48 -18.49
N THR A 168 3.30 16.92 -19.42
CA THR A 168 3.17 16.65 -20.86
C THR A 168 3.46 15.20 -21.27
N ASP A 169 3.96 14.37 -20.36
CA ASP A 169 4.26 12.95 -20.60
C ASP A 169 3.05 12.04 -20.44
N PHE A 170 1.89 12.63 -20.18
CA PHE A 170 0.64 11.93 -20.01
C PHE A 170 -0.32 12.22 -21.14
N THR A 171 -1.22 11.28 -21.40
CA THR A 171 -2.35 11.42 -22.31
C THR A 171 -3.59 10.79 -21.71
N TYR A 172 -4.76 11.28 -22.10
CA TYR A 172 -6.01 10.62 -21.75
C TYR A 172 -6.17 9.35 -22.58
N THR A 173 -6.81 8.33 -21.99
CA THR A 173 -7.37 7.20 -22.72
C THR A 173 -8.46 7.66 -23.68
N ASP A 174 -8.80 6.83 -24.67
CA ASP A 174 -9.80 7.18 -25.71
C ASP A 174 -11.17 7.54 -25.11
N ASP A 175 -11.55 6.87 -24.02
CA ASP A 175 -12.78 7.12 -23.25
C ASP A 175 -12.68 8.35 -22.32
N LYS A 176 -11.50 8.98 -22.23
CA LYS A 176 -11.16 10.10 -21.34
C LYS A 176 -11.43 9.84 -19.85
N MET A 177 -11.53 8.57 -19.46
CA MET A 177 -11.76 8.18 -18.08
C MET A 177 -10.46 7.98 -17.30
N SER A 178 -9.32 7.92 -17.96
CA SER A 178 -8.04 7.71 -17.28
C SER A 178 -6.93 8.48 -17.97
N LEU A 179 -5.92 8.81 -17.17
CA LEU A 179 -4.70 9.43 -17.65
C LEU A 179 -3.59 8.39 -17.58
N ILE A 180 -2.90 8.18 -18.69
CA ILE A 180 -1.85 7.19 -18.85
C ILE A 180 -0.55 7.85 -19.29
N PHE A 181 0.56 7.20 -18.99
CA PHE A 181 1.86 7.60 -19.52
C PHE A 181 1.90 7.40 -21.03
N LYS A 182 2.65 8.26 -21.73
CA LYS A 182 3.16 7.98 -23.07
C LYS A 182 4.28 6.95 -22.98
N ASP A 183 4.44 6.13 -24.02
CA ASP A 183 5.33 4.95 -24.02
C ASP A 183 6.73 5.21 -23.42
N LYS A 184 7.45 6.22 -23.92
CA LYS A 184 8.81 6.54 -23.42
C LYS A 184 8.83 6.91 -21.93
N ALA A 185 7.83 7.65 -21.47
CA ALA A 185 7.74 8.06 -20.08
C ALA A 185 7.31 6.90 -19.17
N PHE A 186 6.50 5.98 -19.70
CA PHE A 186 6.15 4.74 -19.02
C PHE A 186 7.39 3.89 -18.75
N ASP A 187 8.24 3.69 -19.75
CA ASP A 187 9.47 2.89 -19.62
C ASP A 187 10.39 3.47 -18.54
N VAL A 188 10.60 4.80 -18.56
CA VAL A 188 11.41 5.50 -17.55
C VAL A 188 10.80 5.36 -16.16
N ALA A 189 9.50 5.59 -16.01
CA ALA A 189 8.82 5.47 -14.72
C ALA A 189 8.87 4.03 -14.19
N LEU A 190 8.68 3.04 -15.06
CA LEU A 190 8.78 1.62 -14.71
C LEU A 190 10.18 1.28 -14.20
N GLU A 191 11.24 1.72 -14.91
CA GLU A 191 12.62 1.46 -14.49
C GLU A 191 12.92 2.09 -13.11
N GLU A 192 12.51 3.34 -12.91
CA GLU A 192 12.68 4.05 -11.63
C GLU A 192 11.95 3.36 -10.47
N PHE A 193 10.72 2.88 -10.70
CA PHE A 193 9.97 2.12 -9.70
C PHE A 193 10.58 0.75 -9.43
N MET A 194 11.00 0.01 -10.45
CA MET A 194 11.67 -1.27 -10.24
C MET A 194 12.97 -1.08 -9.45
N ARG A 195 13.73 -0.02 -9.73
CA ARG A 195 14.96 0.30 -9.00
C ARG A 195 14.71 0.59 -7.52
N VAL A 196 13.68 1.37 -7.18
CA VAL A 196 13.35 1.67 -5.76
C VAL A 196 12.82 0.43 -5.02
N LEU A 197 12.22 -0.53 -5.73
CA LEU A 197 11.66 -1.75 -5.16
C LEU A 197 12.67 -2.91 -5.06
N ASN A 198 13.85 -2.81 -5.68
CA ASN A 198 14.91 -3.83 -5.58
C ASN A 198 15.21 -4.29 -4.14
N PRO A 199 15.38 -3.40 -3.14
CA PRO A 199 15.67 -3.82 -1.78
C PRO A 199 14.43 -4.26 -0.98
N LEU A 200 13.23 -4.26 -1.57
CA LEU A 200 11.96 -4.48 -0.85
C LEU A 200 11.97 -5.80 -0.07
N GLU A 201 12.42 -6.89 -0.70
CA GLU A 201 12.47 -8.21 -0.09
C GLU A 201 13.30 -8.20 1.20
N HIS A 202 14.56 -7.76 1.13
CA HIS A 202 15.41 -7.69 2.30
C HIS A 202 14.85 -6.74 3.39
N LYS A 203 14.24 -5.63 2.99
CA LYS A 203 13.74 -4.61 3.93
C LYS A 203 12.40 -4.97 4.57
N SER A 204 11.57 -5.79 3.92
CA SER A 204 10.29 -6.25 4.46
C SER A 204 10.44 -7.48 5.36
N LEU A 205 11.51 -8.27 5.22
CA LEU A 205 11.73 -9.49 5.99
C LEU A 205 11.61 -9.34 7.51
N PRO A 206 12.20 -8.32 8.18
CA PRO A 206 12.05 -8.17 9.63
C PRO A 206 10.59 -7.99 10.07
N MET A 207 9.84 -7.16 9.34
CA MET A 207 8.41 -6.95 9.59
C MET A 207 7.60 -8.22 9.31
N ILE A 208 7.89 -8.95 8.23
CA ILE A 208 7.20 -10.20 7.90
C ILE A 208 7.44 -11.26 8.98
N ARG A 209 8.67 -11.36 9.52
CA ARG A 209 8.97 -12.28 10.64
C ARG A 209 8.21 -11.90 11.90
N GLU A 210 8.12 -10.62 12.22
CA GLU A 210 7.30 -10.16 13.35
C GLU A 210 5.83 -10.57 13.16
N ILE A 211 5.27 -10.43 11.96
CA ILE A 211 3.91 -10.89 11.65
C ILE A 211 3.80 -12.41 11.86
N GLU A 212 4.78 -13.21 11.44
CA GLU A 212 4.79 -14.67 11.67
C GLU A 212 4.83 -15.03 13.16
N ASP A 213 5.59 -14.28 13.97
CA ASP A 213 5.69 -14.49 15.42
C ASP A 213 4.40 -14.04 16.13
N MET A 214 3.75 -13.00 15.61
CA MET A 214 2.43 -12.57 16.06
C MET A 214 1.35 -13.61 15.74
N LEU A 215 1.48 -14.43 14.69
CA LEU A 215 0.48 -15.47 14.30
C LEU A 215 0.54 -16.73 15.18
#